data_AF-U2R2F7-F1
#
_entry.id   AF-U2R2F7-F1
#
_cell.length_a   1.000
_cell.length_b   1.000
_cell.length_c   1.000
_cell.angle_alpha   90.00
_cell.angle_beta   90.00
_cell.angle_gamma   90.00
#
_symmetry.space_group_name_H-M   'P 1'
#
loop_
_entity.id
_entity.type
_entity.pdbx_description
1 polymer ?
#
loop_
_entity_poly.entity_id
_entity_poly.type
_entity_poly.pdbx_seq_one_letter_code
_entity_poly.pdbx_strand_id
1 'polypeptide(L)'
;MIINVEDFMIYNMIIVFVSALFLFLAYRKGFMRQLFDVVSLIASYIVSGMLCGAVADIFPIYQISTPVSIINDISTSLINSIIWFVILIVVFRIVYWILCFLMRGTSKIKTLSFINHMLGLVLGAVKVLLILGLITIFLRLPFIENGSLFVQSGVLSFVDELISYIW
;
A
#
# COMPACT_ATOMS: atom_id res chain seq x y z
N MET A 1 -14.56 2.44 -11.50
CA MET A 1 -13.70 1.44 -12.18
C MET A 1 -14.37 0.09 -12.04
N ILE A 2 -14.60 -0.63 -13.13
CA ILE A 2 -15.30 -1.93 -13.10
C ILE A 2 -14.25 -3.04 -13.19
N ILE A 3 -14.27 -3.97 -12.24
CA ILE A 3 -13.47 -5.19 -12.32
C ILE A 3 -14.39 -6.29 -12.86
N ASN A 4 -14.06 -6.82 -14.04
CA ASN A 4 -14.81 -7.92 -14.63
C ASN A 4 -14.56 -9.21 -13.84
N VAL A 5 -15.63 -9.95 -13.57
CA VAL A 5 -15.58 -11.19 -12.78
C VAL A 5 -14.78 -12.28 -13.50
N GLU A 6 -14.84 -12.32 -14.83
CA GLU A 6 -14.09 -13.26 -15.68
C GLU A 6 -12.56 -13.10 -15.51
N ASP A 7 -12.10 -11.88 -15.24
CA ASP A 7 -10.69 -11.54 -15.11
C ASP A 7 -10.12 -11.77 -13.70
N PHE A 8 -10.96 -12.17 -12.73
CA PHE A 8 -10.56 -12.34 -11.33
C PHE A 8 -9.40 -13.32 -11.16
N MET A 9 -9.39 -14.42 -11.92
CA MET A 9 -8.28 -15.38 -11.87
C MET A 9 -6.95 -14.76 -12.33
N ILE A 10 -6.98 -13.95 -13.39
CA ILE A 10 -5.79 -13.30 -13.94
C ILE A 10 -5.24 -12.30 -12.90
N TYR A 11 -6.10 -11.47 -12.30
CA TYR A 11 -5.69 -10.52 -11.28
C TYR A 11 -5.11 -11.20 -10.04
N ASN A 12 -5.72 -12.28 -9.55
CA ASN A 12 -5.18 -13.05 -8.44
C ASN A 12 -3.80 -13.64 -8.76
N MET A 13 -3.60 -14.17 -9.97
CA MET A 13 -2.31 -14.68 -10.41
C MET A 13 -1.24 -13.59 -10.43
N ILE A 14 -1.59 -12.39 -10.90
CA ILE A 14 -0.69 -11.22 -10.87
C ILE A 14 -0.32 -10.85 -9.43
N ILE A 15 -1.30 -10.79 -8.51
CA ILE A 15 -1.06 -10.46 -7.10
C ILE A 15 -0.11 -11.46 -6.46
N VAL A 16 -0.31 -12.76 -6.68
CA VAL A 16 0.56 -13.82 -6.16
C VAL A 16 1.97 -13.70 -6.74
N PHE A 17 2.08 -13.50 -8.05
CA PHE A 17 3.37 -13.37 -8.73
C PHE A 17 4.16 -12.15 -8.23
N VAL A 18 3.51 -10.98 -8.13
CA VAL A 18 4.12 -9.75 -7.61
C VAL A 18 4.53 -9.91 -6.15
N SER A 19 3.69 -10.57 -5.34
CA SER A 19 4.00 -10.86 -3.94
C SER A 19 5.23 -11.77 -3.81
N ALA A 20 5.30 -12.84 -4.60
CA ALA A 20 6.46 -13.74 -4.65
C ALA A 20 7.73 -13.01 -5.08
N LEU A 21 7.64 -12.11 -6.07
CA LEU A 21 8.75 -11.28 -6.51
C LEU A 21 9.24 -10.35 -5.39
N PHE A 22 8.33 -9.69 -4.67
CA PHE A 22 8.70 -8.86 -3.52
C PHE A 22 9.36 -9.66 -2.39
N LEU A 23 8.87 -10.86 -2.09
CA LEU A 23 9.50 -11.77 -1.12
C LEU A 23 10.90 -12.17 -1.55
N PHE A 24 11.09 -12.51 -2.82
CA PHE A 24 12.40 -12.86 -3.37
C PHE A 24 13.38 -11.68 -3.32
N LEU A 25 12.92 -10.46 -3.63
CA LEU A 25 13.74 -9.25 -3.50
C LEU A 25 14.08 -8.95 -2.03
N ALA A 26 13.14 -9.15 -1.11
CA ALA A 26 13.36 -8.97 0.32
C ALA A 26 14.39 -9.96 0.87
N TYR A 27 14.31 -11.22 0.45
CA TYR A 27 15.32 -12.23 0.75
C TYR A 27 16.71 -11.75 0.31
N ARG A 28 16.87 -11.25 -0.93
CA ARG A 28 18.17 -10.75 -1.42
C ARG A 28 18.66 -9.47 -0.73
N LYS A 29 17.75 -8.58 -0.31
CA LYS A 29 18.11 -7.32 0.39
C LYS A 29 18.77 -7.56 1.75
N GLY A 30 18.39 -8.62 2.45
CA GLY A 30 18.84 -8.92 3.81
C GLY A 30 18.10 -8.09 4.87
N PHE A 31 18.24 -8.48 6.14
CA PHE A 31 17.45 -7.96 7.26
C PHE A 31 17.53 -6.45 7.45
N MET A 32 18.74 -5.90 7.62
CA MET A 32 18.89 -4.48 7.97
C MET A 32 18.28 -3.53 6.92
N ARG A 33 18.51 -3.81 5.63
CA ARG A 33 17.93 -3.00 4.55
C ARG A 33 16.42 -3.15 4.49
N GLN A 34 15.91 -4.35 4.73
CA GLN A 34 14.48 -4.60 4.75
C GLN A 34 13.81 -3.92 5.95
N LEU A 35 14.46 -3.88 7.12
CA LEU A 35 13.97 -3.21 8.31
C LEU A 35 13.76 -1.71 8.05
N PHE A 36 14.76 -1.03 7.50
CA PHE A 36 14.62 0.38 7.13
C PHE A 36 13.51 0.62 6.08
N ASP A 37 13.32 -0.31 5.13
CA ASP A 37 12.27 -0.20 4.11
C ASP A 37 10.85 -0.41 4.69
N VAL A 38 10.70 -1.32 5.67
CA VAL A 38 9.44 -1.53 6.39
C VAL A 38 9.13 -0.36 7.31
N VAL A 39 10.10 0.11 8.09
CA VAL A 39 9.94 1.27 8.97
C VAL A 39 9.60 2.51 8.15
N SER A 40 10.26 2.74 7.01
CA SER A 40 9.92 3.87 6.14
C SER A 40 8.54 3.73 5.51
N LEU A 41 8.10 2.51 5.17
CA LEU A 41 6.75 2.25 4.70
C LEU A 41 5.73 2.62 5.78
N ILE A 42 5.88 2.10 7.01
CA ILE A 42 4.97 2.39 8.12
C ILE A 42 4.94 3.89 8.42
N ALA A 43 6.10 4.54 8.48
CA ALA A 43 6.18 5.99 8.66
C ALA A 43 5.45 6.74 7.53
N SER A 44 5.59 6.32 6.28
CA SER A 44 4.88 6.92 5.15
C SER A 44 3.36 6.81 5.31
N TYR A 45 2.85 5.66 5.78
CA TYR A 45 1.41 5.47 6.03
C TYR A 45 0.91 6.39 7.14
N ILE A 46 1.60 6.44 8.28
CA ILE A 46 1.20 7.27 9.42
C ILE A 46 1.22 8.75 9.03
N VAL A 47 2.33 9.23 8.47
CA VAL A 47 2.49 10.65 8.10
C VAL A 47 1.48 11.03 7.01
N SER A 48 1.23 10.16 6.03
CA SER A 48 0.21 10.42 5.00
C SER A 48 -1.19 10.47 5.60
N GLY A 49 -1.53 9.60 6.54
CA GLY A 49 -2.83 9.58 7.21
C GLY A 49 -3.08 10.85 8.04
N MET A 50 -2.03 11.41 8.64
CA MET A 50 -2.12 12.66 9.40
C MET A 50 -2.24 13.88 8.49
N LEU A 51 -1.60 13.88 7.31
CA LEU A 51 -1.54 15.03 6.42
C LEU A 51 -2.65 15.04 5.36
N CYS A 52 -3.23 13.90 4.99
CA CYS A 52 -4.11 13.80 3.84
C CYS A 52 -5.35 14.70 3.95
N GLY A 53 -5.94 14.84 5.14
CA GLY A 53 -7.08 15.74 5.35
C GLY A 53 -6.70 17.20 5.14
N ALA A 54 -5.62 17.66 5.79
CA ALA A 54 -5.15 19.03 5.66
C ALA A 54 -4.79 19.39 4.20
N VAL A 55 -4.16 18.47 3.47
CA VAL A 55 -3.81 18.70 2.06
C VAL A 55 -5.05 18.67 1.16
N ALA A 56 -6.03 17.80 1.44
CA ALA A 56 -7.27 17.70 0.68
C ALA A 56 -8.13 18.96 0.77
N ASP A 57 -8.16 19.62 1.93
CA ASP A 57 -8.92 20.85 2.13
C ASP A 57 -8.29 22.04 1.37
N ILE A 58 -6.95 22.07 1.26
CA ILE A 58 -6.22 23.13 0.54
C ILE A 58 -6.26 22.90 -0.98
N PHE A 59 -6.11 21.66 -1.42
CA PHE A 59 -6.02 21.28 -2.84
C PHE A 59 -7.04 20.19 -3.20
N PRO A 60 -8.35 20.51 -3.31
CA PRO A 60 -9.34 19.53 -3.74
C PRO A 60 -9.10 19.12 -5.20
N ILE A 61 -9.00 17.81 -5.44
CA ILE A 61 -8.75 17.23 -6.77
C ILE A 61 -10.07 16.89 -7.48
N TYR A 62 -11.05 16.41 -6.72
CA TYR A 62 -12.36 15.99 -7.20
C TYR A 62 -13.45 16.84 -6.54
N GLN A 63 -14.50 17.17 -7.28
CA GLN A 63 -15.67 17.86 -6.76
C GLN A 63 -16.92 17.15 -7.24
N ILE A 64 -17.76 16.72 -6.30
CA ILE A 64 -19.09 16.25 -6.64
C ILE A 64 -19.96 17.49 -6.87
N SER A 65 -20.92 17.37 -7.79
CA SER A 65 -21.93 18.39 -8.05
C SER A 65 -23.30 17.74 -7.87
N THR A 66 -23.69 17.48 -6.62
CA THR A 66 -25.04 17.02 -6.29
C THR A 66 -25.92 18.17 -5.82
N PRO A 67 -27.24 18.15 -6.10
CA PRO A 67 -28.16 19.21 -5.70
C PRO A 67 -28.34 19.35 -4.17
N VAL A 68 -27.87 18.37 -3.37
CA VAL A 68 -27.87 18.44 -1.90
C VAL A 68 -26.47 18.85 -1.42
N SER A 69 -26.33 20.09 -0.93
CA SER A 69 -25.04 20.70 -0.56
C SER A 69 -24.30 19.96 0.57
N ILE A 70 -25.00 19.53 1.62
CA ILE A 70 -24.36 18.89 2.79
C ILE A 70 -23.73 17.54 2.43
N ILE A 71 -24.43 16.74 1.60
CA ILE A 71 -23.93 15.45 1.12
C ILE A 71 -22.74 15.68 0.18
N ASN A 72 -22.79 16.78 -0.58
CA ASN A 72 -21.72 17.17 -1.49
C ASN A 72 -20.41 17.43 -0.75
N ASP A 73 -20.45 18.23 0.33
CA ASP A 73 -19.26 18.69 1.03
C ASP A 73 -18.54 17.54 1.77
N ILE A 74 -19.30 16.68 2.46
CA ILE A 74 -18.74 15.54 3.20
C ILE A 74 -18.13 14.51 2.24
N SER A 75 -18.87 14.15 1.19
CA SER A 75 -18.43 13.14 0.22
C SER A 75 -17.20 13.63 -0.55
N THR A 76 -17.18 14.91 -0.90
CA THR A 76 -16.07 15.54 -1.62
C THR A 76 -14.80 15.61 -0.75
N SER A 77 -14.90 16.00 0.52
CA SER A 77 -13.74 16.04 1.44
C SER A 77 -13.16 14.64 1.70
N LEU A 78 -14.01 13.63 1.92
CA LEU A 78 -13.57 12.24 2.12
C LEU A 78 -12.86 11.67 0.88
N ILE A 79 -13.42 11.88 -0.31
CA ILE A 79 -12.81 11.42 -1.57
C ILE A 79 -11.44 12.05 -1.76
N ASN A 80 -11.34 13.37 -1.60
CA ASN A 80 -10.08 14.07 -1.75
C ASN A 80 -9.05 13.62 -0.71
N SER A 81 -9.46 13.38 0.54
CA SER A 81 -8.59 12.85 1.59
C SER A 81 -8.02 11.48 1.21
N ILE A 82 -8.84 10.58 0.67
CA ILE A 82 -8.39 9.26 0.21
C ILE A 82 -7.42 9.38 -0.97
N ILE A 83 -7.73 10.24 -1.95
CA ILE A 83 -6.84 10.47 -3.10
C ILE A 83 -5.49 11.00 -2.62
N TRP A 84 -5.48 12.02 -1.76
CA TRP A 84 -4.26 12.60 -1.22
C TRP A 84 -3.49 11.64 -0.32
N PHE A 85 -4.17 10.78 0.42
CA PHE A 85 -3.51 9.72 1.20
C PHE A 85 -2.66 8.82 0.30
N VAL A 86 -3.21 8.35 -0.82
CA VAL A 86 -2.48 7.51 -1.78
C VAL A 86 -1.33 8.29 -2.42
N ILE A 87 -1.57 9.53 -2.86
CA ILE A 87 -0.55 10.38 -3.47
C ILE A 87 0.62 10.64 -2.50
N LEU A 88 0.33 10.99 -1.25
CA LEU A 88 1.34 11.28 -0.23
C LEU A 88 2.20 10.05 0.06
N ILE A 89 1.60 8.85 0.15
CA ILE A 89 2.37 7.61 0.30
C ILE A 89 3.34 7.46 -0.87
N VAL A 90 2.88 7.63 -2.11
CA VAL A 90 3.74 7.53 -3.30
C VAL A 90 4.88 8.56 -3.25
N VAL A 91 4.58 9.81 -2.90
CA VAL A 91 5.57 10.89 -2.75
C VAL A 91 6.62 10.52 -1.70
N PHE A 92 6.22 10.10 -0.50
CA PHE A 92 7.16 9.70 0.56
C PHE A 92 8.02 8.51 0.16
N ARG A 93 7.47 7.55 -0.61
CA ARG A 93 8.23 6.40 -1.10
C ARG A 93 9.27 6.81 -2.16
N ILE A 94 8.93 7.77 -3.02
CA ILE A 94 9.89 8.37 -3.96
C ILE A 94 10.99 9.11 -3.19
N VAL A 95 10.64 9.92 -2.19
CA VAL A 95 11.61 10.63 -1.35
C VAL A 95 12.56 9.64 -0.64
N TYR A 96 12.02 8.59 -0.03
CA TYR A 96 12.82 7.52 0.58
C TYR A 96 13.78 6.87 -0.44
N TRP A 97 13.30 6.59 -1.64
CA TRP A 97 14.13 6.00 -2.70
C TRP A 97 15.28 6.92 -3.11
N ILE A 98 15.03 8.22 -3.24
CA ILE A 98 16.05 9.25 -3.52
C ILE A 98 17.05 9.35 -2.36
N LEU A 99 16.58 9.40 -1.11
CA LEU A 99 17.44 9.42 0.08
C LEU A 99 18.35 8.19 0.11
N CYS A 100 17.80 7.00 -0.11
CA CYS A 100 18.58 5.78 -0.20
C CYS A 100 19.58 5.81 -1.36
N PHE A 101 19.20 6.36 -2.52
CA PHE A 101 20.07 6.51 -3.68
C PHE A 101 21.28 7.39 -3.36
N LEU A 102 21.06 8.53 -2.69
CA LEU A 102 22.12 9.43 -2.23
C LEU A 102 23.03 8.77 -1.19
N MET A 103 22.47 7.92 -0.31
CA MET A 103 23.22 7.18 0.70
C MET A 103 23.96 5.94 0.19
N ARG A 104 23.91 5.62 -1.12
CA ARG A 104 24.60 4.44 -1.70
C ARG A 104 26.14 4.49 -1.62
N GLY A 105 26.70 5.56 -1.07
CA GLY A 105 28.15 5.79 -0.94
C GLY A 105 28.89 4.93 0.11
N THR A 106 28.23 4.18 0.99
CA THR A 106 28.94 3.51 2.09
C THR A 106 28.67 2.00 2.23
N SER A 107 29.76 1.26 2.08
CA SER A 107 30.04 -0.11 2.56
C SER A 107 29.35 -1.30 1.86
N LYS A 108 30.20 -2.19 1.30
CA LYS A 108 29.88 -3.58 0.97
C LYS A 108 29.62 -4.34 2.28
N ILE A 109 28.41 -4.24 2.84
CA ILE A 109 28.00 -5.12 3.92
C ILE A 109 27.83 -6.53 3.32
N LYS A 110 28.90 -7.32 3.34
CA LYS A 110 28.88 -8.76 3.06
C LYS A 110 28.20 -9.47 4.23
N THR A 111 26.88 -9.36 4.35
CA THR A 111 26.12 -10.18 5.30
C THR A 111 25.71 -11.48 4.61
N LEU A 112 26.68 -12.38 4.50
CA LEU A 112 26.56 -13.72 3.89
C LEU A 112 26.03 -14.77 4.88
N SER A 113 25.14 -14.39 5.79
CA SER A 113 24.53 -15.34 6.73
C SER A 113 23.11 -15.64 6.26
N PHE A 114 22.81 -16.92 6.07
CA PHE A 114 21.46 -17.43 5.75
C PHE A 114 20.38 -16.82 6.67
N ILE A 115 20.71 -16.63 7.96
CA ILE A 115 19.83 -16.00 8.97
C ILE A 115 19.46 -14.57 8.58
N ASN A 116 20.41 -13.77 8.09
CA ASN A 116 20.16 -12.39 7.66
C ASN A 116 19.18 -12.32 6.48
N HIS A 117 19.28 -13.27 5.55
CA HIS A 117 18.37 -13.34 4.41
C HIS A 117 16.98 -13.87 4.81
N MET A 118 16.90 -14.85 5.72
CA MET A 118 15.64 -15.35 6.26
C MET A 118 14.89 -14.28 7.06
N LEU A 119 15.57 -13.55 7.95
CA LEU A 119 14.97 -12.43 8.68
C LEU A 119 14.54 -11.30 7.72
N GLY A 120 15.32 -11.06 6.65
CA GLY A 120 14.92 -10.18 5.56
C GLY A 120 13.65 -10.65 4.85
N LEU A 121 13.47 -11.96 4.65
CA LEU A 121 12.25 -12.52 4.08
C LEU A 121 11.03 -12.31 4.99
N VAL A 122 11.17 -12.55 6.30
CA VAL A 122 10.07 -12.32 7.27
C VAL A 122 9.62 -10.86 7.25
N LEU A 123 10.56 -9.91 7.30
CA LEU A 123 10.22 -8.48 7.14
C LEU A 123 9.68 -8.16 5.74
N GLY A 124 10.11 -8.90 4.72
CA GLY A 124 9.53 -8.89 3.37
C GLY A 124 8.06 -9.26 3.37
N ALA A 125 7.69 -10.32 4.09
CA ALA A 125 6.31 -10.77 4.21
C ALA A 125 5.45 -9.72 4.92
N VAL A 126 5.94 -9.13 6.01
CA VAL A 126 5.27 -8.01 6.69
C VAL A 126 5.03 -6.85 5.71
N LYS A 127 6.05 -6.49 4.91
CA LYS A 127 5.92 -5.45 3.89
C LYS A 127 4.83 -5.79 2.86
N VAL A 128 4.83 -7.01 2.34
CA VAL A 128 3.83 -7.47 1.36
C VAL A 128 2.45 -7.42 1.98
N LEU A 129 2.26 -7.88 3.22
CA LEU A 129 0.98 -7.80 3.92
C LEU A 129 0.49 -6.36 4.07
N LEU A 130 1.36 -5.41 4.43
CA LEU A 130 0.98 -3.98 4.52
C LEU A 130 0.52 -3.41 3.15
N ILE A 131 1.17 -3.82 2.06
CA ILE A 131 0.81 -3.39 0.71
C ILE A 131 -0.52 -4.03 0.28
N LEU A 132 -0.67 -5.34 0.47
CA LEU A 132 -1.91 -6.06 0.14
C LEU A 132 -3.08 -5.55 0.98
N GLY A 133 -2.84 -5.18 2.23
CA GLY A 133 -3.87 -4.61 3.08
C GLY A 133 -4.34 -3.24 2.57
N LEU A 134 -3.41 -2.38 2.12
CA LEU A 134 -3.77 -1.12 1.47
C LEU A 134 -4.57 -1.34 0.19
N ILE A 135 -4.16 -2.30 -0.65
CA ILE A 135 -4.89 -2.67 -1.87
C ILE A 135 -6.30 -3.16 -1.52
N THR A 136 -6.44 -3.97 -0.47
CA THR A 136 -7.73 -4.51 0.00
C THR A 136 -8.66 -3.40 0.45
N ILE A 137 -8.17 -2.47 1.27
CA ILE A 137 -8.93 -1.29 1.71
C ILE A 137 -9.36 -0.44 0.50
N PHE A 138 -8.44 -0.21 -0.44
CA PHE A 138 -8.72 0.56 -1.64
C PHE A 138 -9.78 -0.11 -2.53
N LEU A 139 -9.70 -1.43 -2.74
CA LEU A 139 -10.66 -2.20 -3.53
C LEU A 139 -12.06 -2.26 -2.90
N ARG A 140 -12.16 -2.11 -1.58
CA ARG A 140 -13.44 -2.05 -0.85
C ARG A 140 -14.10 -0.68 -0.89
N LEU A 141 -13.42 0.35 -1.41
CA LEU A 141 -14.03 1.67 -1.55
C LEU A 141 -15.24 1.61 -2.50
N PRO A 142 -16.30 2.41 -2.24
CA PRO A 142 -17.52 2.39 -3.04
C PRO A 142 -17.34 2.85 -4.50
N PHE A 143 -16.14 3.31 -4.88
CA PHE A 143 -15.81 3.75 -6.24
C PHE A 143 -15.41 2.60 -7.18
N ILE A 144 -15.20 1.39 -6.65
CA ILE A 144 -14.77 0.21 -7.39
C ILE A 144 -15.89 -0.81 -7.41
N GLU A 145 -16.53 -0.94 -8.57
CA GLU A 145 -17.56 -1.95 -8.76
C GLU A 145 -16.94 -3.35 -8.77
N ASN A 146 -17.58 -4.29 -8.07
CA ASN A 146 -17.11 -5.66 -7.82
C ASN A 146 -15.80 -5.80 -7.03
N GLY A 147 -15.24 -4.71 -6.48
CA GLY A 147 -13.99 -4.77 -5.72
C GLY A 147 -14.10 -5.60 -4.42
N SER A 148 -15.22 -5.49 -3.71
CA SER A 148 -15.50 -6.33 -2.53
C SER A 148 -15.66 -7.81 -2.87
N LEU A 149 -16.32 -8.12 -4.00
CA LEU A 149 -16.47 -9.48 -4.51
C LEU A 149 -15.12 -10.08 -4.90
N PHE A 150 -14.25 -9.28 -5.53
CA PHE A 150 -12.89 -9.71 -5.86
C PHE A 150 -12.06 -10.02 -4.61
N VAL A 151 -12.15 -9.18 -3.56
CA VAL A 151 -11.44 -9.41 -2.30
C VAL A 151 -11.89 -10.73 -1.64
N GLN A 152 -13.20 -10.98 -1.58
CA GLN A 152 -13.75 -12.16 -0.91
C GLN A 152 -13.51 -13.46 -1.67
N SER A 153 -13.50 -13.42 -3.01
CA SER A 153 -13.34 -14.60 -3.86
C SER A 153 -11.88 -15.01 -4.13
N GLY A 154 -10.93 -14.14 -3.79
CA GLY A 154 -9.53 -14.25 -4.21
C GLY A 154 -8.53 -14.49 -3.09
N VAL A 155 -7.26 -14.27 -3.42
CA VAL A 155 -6.12 -14.41 -2.49
C VAL A 155 -6.11 -13.31 -1.42
N LEU A 156 -6.82 -12.21 -1.67
CA LEU A 156 -6.95 -11.10 -0.73
C LEU A 156 -7.86 -11.43 0.45
N SER A 157 -8.68 -12.50 0.40
CA SER A 157 -9.55 -12.89 1.50
C SER A 157 -8.77 -13.21 2.78
N PHE A 158 -7.61 -13.85 2.65
CA PHE A 158 -6.70 -14.11 3.78
C PHE A 158 -6.20 -12.82 4.45
N VAL A 159 -5.93 -11.78 3.64
CA VAL A 159 -5.47 -10.48 4.15
C VAL A 159 -6.64 -9.72 4.78
N ASP A 160 -7.82 -9.86 4.19
CA ASP A 160 -9.06 -9.26 4.65
C ASP A 160 -9.48 -9.78 6.05
N GLU A 161 -9.40 -11.09 6.27
CA GLU A 161 -9.59 -11.69 7.59
C GLU A 161 -8.59 -11.11 8.61
N LEU A 162 -7.31 -11.01 8.25
CA LEU A 162 -6.29 -10.44 9.13
C LEU A 162 -6.55 -8.96 9.48
N ILE A 163 -7.03 -8.16 8.54
CA ILE A 163 -7.42 -6.76 8.82
C ILE A 163 -8.58 -6.72 9.82
N SER A 164 -9.56 -7.62 9.68
CA SER A 164 -10.74 -7.68 10.56
C SER A 164 -10.42 -8.06 12.00
N TYR A 165 -9.24 -8.64 12.28
CA TYR A 165 -8.78 -8.90 13.65
C TYR A 165 -8.05 -7.71 14.28
N ILE A 166 -7.62 -6.74 13.48
CA ILE A 166 -6.82 -5.58 13.92
C ILE A 166 -7.72 -4.37 14.20
N TRP A 167 -8.97 -4.38 13.72
CA TRP A 167 -10.01 -3.36 13.90
C TRP A 167 -11.28 -3.96 14.51
#